data_AF-A0A7W0L5P6-F1
#
_entry.id   AF-A0A7W0L5P6-F1
#
_cell.length_a   1.000
_cell.length_b   1.000
_cell.length_c   1.000
_cell.angle_alpha   90.00
_cell.angle_beta   90.00
_cell.angle_gamma   90.00
#
_symmetry.space_group_name_H-M   'P 1'
#
loop_
_entity.id
_entity.type
_entity.pdbx_description
1 polymer ?
#
loop_
_entity_poly.entity_id
_entity_poly.type
_entity_poly.pdbx_seq_one_letter_code
_entity_poly.pdbx_strand_id
1 'polypeptide(L)'
;DLYSGSYDLQGYLHLAIDPRIESELLPENGFQGMYLKSAEDEASGFSYQFQAYEFGSLAEADTVFAEFARIEQEEFTDRVMFQVPEDSTIPCFYTSGATPGAPIFQRCYTREGRFLGGTDVFGVTDPADITAIRGYVQQQIQLMRAP
;
A
#
# COMPACT_ATOMS: atom_id res chain seq x y z
N ASP A 1 -11.40 5.29 -16.08
CA ASP A 1 -11.18 4.07 -15.28
C ASP A 1 -10.37 4.38 -14.05
N LEU A 2 -10.91 4.09 -12.87
CA LEU A 2 -10.29 4.40 -11.57
C LEU A 2 -9.08 3.50 -11.29
N TYR A 3 -9.04 2.32 -11.92
CA TYR A 3 -7.94 1.34 -11.86
C TYR A 3 -7.65 0.76 -13.25
N SER A 4 -6.40 0.38 -13.51
CA SER A 4 -5.92 -0.19 -14.79
C SER A 4 -6.24 -1.67 -14.97
N GLY A 5 -6.75 -2.36 -13.94
CA GLY A 5 -7.18 -3.76 -14.04
C GLY A 5 -7.67 -4.34 -12.71
N SER A 6 -8.41 -5.45 -12.81
CA SER A 6 -8.82 -6.30 -11.69
C SER A 6 -8.01 -7.59 -11.68
N TYR A 7 -7.49 -7.98 -10.52
CA TYR A 7 -6.72 -9.19 -10.30
C TYR A 7 -7.51 -10.12 -9.38
N ASP A 8 -7.59 -11.39 -9.75
CA ASP A 8 -7.98 -12.44 -8.81
C ASP A 8 -6.81 -12.78 -7.88
N LEU A 9 -6.99 -13.75 -6.98
CA LEU A 9 -5.96 -14.14 -6.02
C LEU A 9 -4.65 -14.57 -6.72
N GLN A 10 -4.74 -15.37 -7.79
CA GLN A 10 -3.54 -15.87 -8.47
C GLN A 10 -2.79 -14.73 -9.17
N GLY A 11 -3.52 -13.83 -9.85
CA GLY A 11 -2.94 -12.63 -10.44
C GLY A 11 -2.28 -11.72 -9.40
N TYR A 12 -2.91 -11.58 -8.22
CA TYR A 12 -2.37 -10.80 -7.12
C TYR A 12 -1.07 -11.40 -6.55
N LEU A 13 -1.02 -12.71 -6.29
CA LEU A 13 0.12 -13.33 -5.63
C LEU A 13 1.44 -13.19 -6.40
N HIS A 14 1.41 -12.87 -7.69
CA HIS A 14 2.60 -12.50 -8.46
C HIS A 14 3.20 -11.13 -8.07
N LEU A 15 2.43 -10.30 -7.37
CA LEU A 15 2.76 -8.95 -6.92
C LEU A 15 2.84 -8.83 -5.39
N ALA A 16 2.51 -9.91 -4.68
CA ALA A 16 2.46 -9.95 -3.21
C ALA A 16 3.83 -9.68 -2.59
N ILE A 17 3.78 -9.14 -1.37
CA ILE A 17 4.96 -8.82 -0.56
C ILE A 17 5.58 -10.12 -0.05
N ASP A 18 4.77 -10.95 0.61
CA ASP A 18 5.08 -12.35 0.94
C ASP A 18 3.96 -13.24 0.39
N PRO A 19 4.13 -13.82 -0.81
CA PRO A 19 3.09 -14.63 -1.43
C PRO A 19 2.74 -15.88 -0.62
N ARG A 20 3.61 -16.37 0.27
CA ARG A 20 3.30 -17.53 1.11
C ARG A 20 2.29 -17.13 2.18
N ILE A 21 2.58 -16.10 2.97
CA ILE A 21 1.68 -15.64 4.04
C ILE A 21 0.37 -15.14 3.45
N GLU A 22 0.45 -14.36 2.37
CA GLU A 22 -0.73 -13.70 1.80
C GLU A 22 -1.66 -14.68 1.07
N SER A 23 -1.15 -15.81 0.58
CA SER A 23 -1.98 -16.87 -0.02
C SER A 23 -2.92 -17.56 0.97
N GLU A 24 -2.59 -17.54 2.26
CA GLU A 24 -3.42 -18.07 3.35
C GLU A 24 -4.30 -16.97 3.92
N LEU A 25 -3.70 -15.81 4.22
CA LEU A 25 -4.37 -14.69 4.86
C LEU A 25 -5.56 -14.13 4.05
N LEU A 26 -5.37 -13.91 2.75
CA LEU A 26 -6.39 -13.21 1.94
C LEU A 26 -7.67 -14.03 1.77
N PRO A 27 -7.63 -15.32 1.38
CA PRO A 27 -8.85 -16.12 1.24
C PRO A 27 -9.57 -16.37 2.56
N GLU A 28 -8.84 -16.57 3.66
CA GLU A 28 -9.42 -16.75 5.00
C GLU A 28 -10.22 -15.53 5.46
N ASN A 29 -9.89 -14.35 4.93
CA ASN A 29 -10.54 -13.09 5.24
C ASN A 29 -11.41 -12.58 4.08
N GLY A 30 -11.95 -13.47 3.24
CA GLY A 30 -13.00 -13.09 2.29
C GLY A 30 -12.56 -12.16 1.16
N PHE A 31 -11.29 -12.24 0.73
CA PHE A 31 -10.77 -11.52 -0.42
C PHE A 31 -11.60 -11.80 -1.69
N GLN A 32 -12.01 -10.73 -2.36
CA GLN A 32 -12.87 -10.77 -3.55
C GLN A 32 -12.13 -10.35 -4.82
N GLY A 33 -11.00 -9.66 -4.68
CA GLY A 33 -10.18 -9.20 -5.80
C GLY A 33 -9.34 -8.00 -5.42
N MET A 34 -8.40 -7.64 -6.29
CA MET A 34 -7.57 -6.45 -6.15
C MET A 34 -7.64 -5.59 -7.40
N TYR A 35 -7.68 -4.27 -7.23
CA TYR A 35 -7.52 -3.31 -8.30
C TYR A 35 -6.17 -2.63 -8.21
N LEU A 36 -5.54 -2.39 -9.37
CA LEU A 36 -4.22 -1.75 -9.46
C LEU A 36 -4.30 -0.51 -10.35
N LYS A 37 -3.60 0.55 -9.96
CA LYS A 37 -3.31 1.70 -10.83
C LYS A 37 -1.89 2.15 -10.60
N SER A 38 -1.12 2.33 -11.66
CA SER A 38 0.21 2.95 -11.60
C SER A 38 0.25 4.18 -12.48
N ALA A 39 0.99 5.20 -12.09
CA ALA A 39 1.24 6.38 -12.91
C ALA A 39 2.55 7.07 -12.52
N GLU A 40 3.05 7.88 -13.44
CA GLU A 40 4.16 8.80 -13.22
C GLU A 40 3.59 10.21 -13.07
N ASP A 41 4.09 10.96 -12.08
CA ASP A 41 3.83 12.39 -11.92
C ASP A 41 5.04 13.17 -12.41
N GLU A 42 4.93 13.67 -13.64
CA GLU A 42 6.00 14.43 -14.31
C GLU A 42 6.38 15.72 -13.54
N ALA A 43 5.46 16.30 -12.75
CA ALA A 43 5.73 17.54 -12.03
C ALA A 43 6.63 17.32 -10.80
N SER A 44 6.47 16.17 -10.13
CA SER A 44 7.27 15.80 -8.96
C SER A 44 8.43 14.86 -9.31
N GLY A 45 8.39 14.19 -10.47
CA GLY A 45 9.35 13.17 -10.87
C GLY A 45 9.16 11.83 -10.16
N PHE A 46 8.07 11.67 -9.40
CA PHE A 46 7.75 10.42 -8.71
C PHE A 46 6.91 9.50 -9.58
N SER A 47 7.02 8.21 -9.32
CA SER A 47 6.00 7.25 -9.76
C SER A 47 5.28 6.70 -8.55
N TYR A 48 3.99 6.41 -8.73
CA TYR A 48 3.16 5.87 -7.67
C TYR A 48 2.33 4.69 -8.15
N GLN A 49 1.95 3.84 -7.20
CA GLN A 49 1.05 2.73 -7.41
C GLN A 49 -0.01 2.67 -6.31
N PHE A 50 -1.26 2.58 -6.73
CA PHE A 50 -2.44 2.39 -5.91
C PHE A 50 -2.94 0.96 -6.06
N GLN A 51 -3.05 0.28 -4.92
CA GLN A 51 -3.64 -1.05 -4.78
C GLN A 51 -4.93 -0.90 -3.97
N ALA A 52 -6.01 -1.54 -4.38
CA ALA A 52 -7.24 -1.63 -3.59
C ALA A 52 -7.72 -3.07 -3.53
N TYR A 53 -7.68 -3.66 -2.35
CA TYR A 53 -8.14 -5.00 -2.06
C TYR A 53 -9.58 -4.94 -1.60
N GLU A 54 -10.45 -5.72 -2.23
CA GLU A 54 -11.88 -5.78 -1.94
C GLU A 54 -12.18 -6.99 -1.07
N PHE A 55 -12.92 -6.77 0.02
CA PHE A 55 -13.34 -7.82 0.95
C PHE A 55 -14.87 -7.87 1.08
N GLY A 56 -15.36 -8.92 1.75
CA GLY A 56 -16.78 -9.07 2.07
C GLY A 56 -17.29 -8.07 3.10
N SER A 57 -16.42 -7.60 3.99
CA SER A 57 -16.77 -6.74 5.11
C SER A 57 -15.60 -5.86 5.57
N LEU A 58 -15.92 -4.82 6.35
CA LEU A 58 -14.92 -3.98 7.02
C LEU A 58 -14.09 -4.79 8.04
N ALA A 59 -14.71 -5.72 8.77
CA ALA A 59 -13.99 -6.52 9.77
C ALA A 59 -12.91 -7.40 9.14
N GLU A 60 -13.20 -7.98 7.98
CA GLU A 60 -12.23 -8.73 7.17
C GLU A 60 -11.09 -7.83 6.66
N ALA A 61 -11.44 -6.66 6.11
CA ALA A 61 -10.45 -5.67 5.66
C ALA A 61 -9.53 -5.21 6.81
N ASP A 62 -10.10 -5.01 8.02
CA ASP A 62 -9.37 -4.62 9.22
C ASP A 62 -8.38 -5.69 9.69
N THR A 63 -8.76 -6.97 9.62
CA THR A 63 -7.84 -8.07 9.94
C THR A 63 -6.64 -8.09 9.00
N VAL A 64 -6.88 -8.01 7.69
CA VAL A 64 -5.79 -8.01 6.70
C VAL A 64 -4.93 -6.75 6.82
N PHE A 65 -5.53 -5.59 7.06
CA PHE A 65 -4.81 -4.34 7.31
C PHE A 65 -3.79 -4.47 8.46
N ALA A 66 -4.22 -5.05 9.59
CA ALA A 66 -3.35 -5.26 10.74
C ALA A 66 -2.21 -6.23 10.43
N GLU A 67 -2.50 -7.31 9.72
CA GLU A 67 -1.50 -8.32 9.34
C GLU A 67 -0.48 -7.79 8.32
N PHE A 68 -0.90 -7.01 7.33
CA PHE A 68 0.03 -6.40 6.37
C PHE A 68 1.01 -5.46 7.06
N ALA A 69 0.53 -4.64 8.00
CA ALA A 69 1.39 -3.78 8.80
C ALA A 69 2.39 -4.60 9.64
N ARG A 70 1.96 -5.74 10.20
CA ARG A 70 2.84 -6.66 10.94
C ARG A 70 3.88 -7.32 10.03
N ILE A 71 3.48 -7.83 8.86
CA ILE A 71 4.38 -8.47 7.89
C ILE A 71 5.49 -7.52 7.47
N GLU A 72 5.16 -6.27 7.13
CA GLU A 72 6.15 -5.25 6.77
C GLU A 72 7.17 -4.98 7.88
N GLN A 73 6.72 -4.99 9.12
CA GLN A 73 7.57 -4.72 10.27
C GLN A 73 8.44 -5.91 10.67
N GLU A 74 7.92 -7.14 10.59
CA GLU A 74 8.56 -8.33 11.14
C GLU A 74 9.38 -9.10 10.09
N GLU A 75 8.92 -9.16 8.85
CA GLU A 75 9.55 -9.98 7.81
C GLU A 75 10.60 -9.19 7.00
N PHE A 76 10.51 -7.86 6.96
CA PHE A 76 11.40 -7.02 6.16
C PHE A 76 12.29 -6.11 7.00
N THR A 77 13.46 -6.65 7.38
CA THR A 77 14.43 -5.96 8.25
C THR A 77 15.02 -4.65 7.68
N ASP A 78 14.88 -4.43 6.36
CA ASP A 78 15.29 -3.21 5.69
C ASP A 78 14.17 -2.16 5.61
N ARG A 79 13.01 -2.41 6.23
CA ARG A 79 11.90 -1.47 6.30
C ARG A 79 11.93 -0.70 7.61
N VAL A 80 11.79 0.62 7.50
CA VAL A 80 11.66 1.52 8.63
C VAL A 80 10.27 2.11 8.64
N MET A 81 9.60 1.97 9.78
CA MET A 81 8.29 2.55 10.00
C MET A 81 8.40 4.08 10.16
N PHE A 82 7.48 4.80 9.56
CA PHE A 82 7.27 6.22 9.78
C PHE A 82 5.79 6.54 9.88
N GLN A 83 5.48 7.76 10.30
CA GLN A 83 4.11 8.23 10.48
C GLN A 83 3.85 9.41 9.55
N VAL A 84 2.70 9.42 8.89
CA VAL A 84 2.21 10.62 8.20
C VAL A 84 1.54 11.51 9.24
N PRO A 85 1.94 12.79 9.42
CA PRO A 85 1.51 13.64 10.53
C PRO A 85 0.00 13.83 10.68
N GLU A 86 -0.75 13.63 9.60
CA GLU A 86 -2.19 13.88 9.52
C GLU A 86 -3.02 12.72 10.06
N ASP A 87 -2.47 11.50 10.12
CA ASP A 87 -3.14 10.33 10.67
C ASP A 87 -2.13 9.28 11.15
N SER A 88 -1.96 9.17 12.47
CA SER A 88 -1.04 8.22 13.09
C SER A 88 -1.53 6.76 13.05
N THR A 89 -2.72 6.52 12.48
CA THR A 89 -3.27 5.16 12.33
C THR A 89 -2.93 4.53 10.99
N ILE A 90 -2.34 5.30 10.06
CA ILE A 90 -1.88 4.83 8.75
C ILE A 90 -0.44 4.33 8.91
N PRO A 91 -0.20 3.01 8.95
CA PRO A 91 1.15 2.48 9.03
C PRO A 91 1.84 2.72 7.68
N CYS A 92 3.01 3.35 7.74
CA CYS A 92 3.84 3.61 6.58
C CYS A 92 5.26 3.11 6.79
N PHE A 93 5.87 2.65 5.71
CA PHE A 93 7.18 2.01 5.70
C PHE A 93 8.00 2.55 4.56
N TYR A 94 9.30 2.69 4.75
CA TYR A 94 10.22 2.95 3.66
C TYR A 94 11.42 2.01 3.73
N THR A 95 12.07 1.75 2.59
CA THR A 95 13.34 1.02 2.60
C THR A 95 14.43 1.90 3.22
N SER A 96 15.03 1.47 4.34
CA SER A 96 16.26 2.07 4.84
C SER A 96 17.35 1.83 3.79
N GLY A 97 17.51 2.77 2.87
CA GLY A 97 18.43 2.63 1.75
C GLY A 97 19.83 2.26 2.24
N ALA A 98 20.48 1.33 1.54
CA ALA A 98 21.86 0.94 1.83
C ALA A 98 22.86 2.08 1.57
N THR A 99 22.47 3.09 0.79
CA THR A 99 23.29 4.23 0.39
C THR A 99 22.49 5.54 0.46
N PRO A 100 23.02 6.61 1.08
CA PRO A 100 22.39 7.93 1.08
C PRO A 100 22.11 8.46 -0.35
N GLY A 101 20.91 9.01 -0.57
CA GLY A 101 20.50 9.59 -1.85
C GLY A 101 20.09 8.57 -2.92
N ALA A 102 20.12 7.26 -2.62
CA ALA A 102 19.50 6.27 -3.48
C ALA A 102 17.96 6.44 -3.46
N PRO A 103 17.27 6.18 -4.58
CA PRO A 103 15.82 6.12 -4.58
C PRO A 103 15.33 5.11 -3.54
N ILE A 104 14.48 5.57 -2.64
CA ILE A 104 13.75 4.75 -1.68
C ILE A 104 12.33 4.54 -2.19
N PHE A 105 11.75 3.46 -1.70
CA PHE A 105 10.35 3.17 -1.85
C PHE A 105 9.66 3.52 -0.53
N GLN A 106 8.50 4.18 -0.60
CA GLN A 106 7.60 4.40 0.53
C GLN A 106 6.27 3.68 0.26
N ARG A 107 5.74 2.98 1.26
CA ARG A 107 4.41 2.37 1.24
C ARG A 107 3.59 2.81 2.44
N CYS A 108 2.31 3.08 2.23
CA CYS A 108 1.34 3.29 3.29
C CYS A 108 0.10 2.41 3.09
N TYR A 109 -0.47 1.91 4.18
CA TYR A 109 -1.74 1.19 4.15
C TYR A 109 -2.88 2.06 4.66
N THR A 110 -4.00 2.04 3.93
CA THR A 110 -5.22 2.76 4.26
C THR A 110 -6.40 1.80 4.28
N ARG A 111 -7.49 2.15 4.94
CA ARG A 111 -8.71 1.33 4.96
C ARG A 111 -9.93 2.23 4.81
N GLU A 112 -10.92 1.76 4.06
CA GLU A 112 -12.20 2.45 3.89
C GLU A 112 -13.30 1.45 3.56
N GLY A 113 -14.29 1.32 4.45
CA GLY A 113 -15.36 0.34 4.29
C GLY A 113 -14.81 -1.08 4.11
N ARG A 114 -15.17 -1.75 3.01
CA ARG A 114 -14.69 -3.11 2.69
C ARG A 114 -13.39 -3.14 1.89
N PHE A 115 -12.71 -2.00 1.77
CA PHE A 115 -11.49 -1.86 0.99
C PHE A 115 -10.27 -1.62 1.89
N LEU A 116 -9.18 -2.31 1.57
CA LEU A 116 -7.82 -2.01 2.03
C LEU A 116 -7.08 -1.36 0.86
N GLY A 117 -6.40 -0.25 1.11
CA GLY A 117 -5.60 0.47 0.13
C GLY A 117 -4.12 0.33 0.41
N GLY A 118 -3.32 -0.02 -0.60
CA GLY A 118 -1.86 0.12 -0.60
C GLY A 118 -1.46 1.31 -1.46
N THR A 119 -0.64 2.22 -0.92
CA THR A 119 -0.09 3.35 -1.68
C THR A 119 1.42 3.28 -1.69
N ASP A 120 1.99 3.10 -2.87
CA ASP A 120 3.42 3.01 -3.09
C ASP A 120 3.91 4.25 -3.84
N VAL A 121 5.06 4.77 -3.42
CA VAL A 121 5.75 5.89 -4.07
C VAL A 121 7.22 5.53 -4.26
N PHE A 122 7.69 5.74 -5.48
CA PHE A 122 9.07 5.50 -5.89
C PHE A 122 9.75 6.80 -6.30
N GLY A 123 11.07 6.83 -6.23
CA GLY A 123 11.87 7.99 -6.65
C GLY A 123 12.12 9.01 -5.53
N VAL A 124 11.66 8.74 -4.30
CA VAL A 124 12.00 9.54 -3.12
C VAL A 124 13.49 9.37 -2.81
N THR A 125 14.20 10.43 -2.48
CA THR A 125 15.65 10.35 -2.18
C THR A 125 16.00 10.75 -0.74
N ASP A 126 15.06 11.38 -0.05
CA ASP A 126 15.14 11.69 1.38
C ASP A 126 13.97 10.99 2.10
N PRO A 127 14.22 10.05 3.03
CA PRO A 127 13.17 9.44 3.85
C PRO A 127 12.32 10.42 4.66
N ALA A 128 12.85 11.60 4.98
CA ALA A 128 12.09 12.64 5.66
C ALA A 128 11.10 13.37 4.73
N ASP A 129 11.25 13.25 3.40
CA ASP A 129 10.28 13.78 2.45
C ASP A 129 9.07 12.84 2.36
N ILE A 130 8.07 13.18 3.16
CA ILE A 130 6.77 12.51 3.21
C ILE A 130 5.70 13.29 2.45
N THR A 131 6.07 14.35 1.72
CA THR A 131 5.09 15.25 1.08
C THR A 131 4.37 14.54 -0.06
N ALA A 132 5.12 13.76 -0.86
CA ALA A 132 4.58 12.98 -1.96
C ALA A 132 3.61 11.91 -1.48
N ILE A 133 4.07 11.01 -0.59
CA ILE A 133 3.25 9.90 -0.08
C ILE A 133 1.98 10.39 0.59
N ARG A 134 2.03 11.51 1.31
CA ARG A 134 0.86 12.14 1.92
C ARG A 134 -0.21 12.52 0.89
N GLY A 135 0.17 13.20 -0.19
CA GLY A 135 -0.77 13.59 -1.24
C GLY A 135 -1.44 12.37 -1.89
N TYR A 136 -0.65 11.34 -2.16
CA TYR A 136 -1.13 10.09 -2.77
C TYR A 136 -2.01 9.25 -1.84
N VAL A 137 -1.70 9.20 -0.54
CA VAL A 137 -2.54 8.55 0.48
C VAL A 137 -3.94 9.18 0.53
N GLN A 138 -4.02 10.51 0.54
CA GLN A 138 -5.32 11.19 0.52
C GLN A 138 -6.10 10.90 -0.76
N GLN A 139 -5.40 10.83 -1.90
CA GLN A 139 -6.02 10.45 -3.17
C GLN A 139 -6.55 9.01 -3.15
N GLN A 140 -5.79 8.05 -2.61
CA GLN A 140 -6.22 6.66 -2.46
C GLN A 140 -7.50 6.55 -1.62
N ILE A 141 -7.57 7.26 -0.49
CA ILE A 141 -8.77 7.29 0.36
C ILE A 141 -9.98 7.82 -0.42
N GLN A 142 -9.80 8.90 -1.20
CA GLN A 142 -10.87 9.44 -2.03
C GLN A 142 -11.33 8.44 -3.11
N LEU A 143 -10.40 7.70 -3.73
CA LEU A 143 -10.71 6.68 -4.72
C LEU A 143 -11.55 5.53 -4.12
N MET A 144 -11.18 5.05 -2.93
CA MET A 144 -11.92 3.97 -2.26
C MET A 144 -13.32 4.40 -1.75
N ARG A 145 -13.55 5.71 -1.57
CA ARG A 145 -14.87 6.28 -1.23
C ARG A 145 -15.78 6.48 -2.43
N ALA A 146 -15.22 6.57 -3.63
CA ALA A 146 -15.98 6.82 -4.85
C ALA A 146 -16.63 5.49 -5.31
N PRO A 147 -17.97 5.38 -5.32
CA PRO A 147 -18.68 4.17 -5.74
C PRO A 147 -18.53 3.85 -7.23
#